data_AF-A0AAN9E7N0-F1
#
_entry.id   AF-A0AAN9E7N0-F1
#
_cell.length_a   1.000
_cell.length_b   1.000
_cell.length_c   1.000
_cell.angle_alpha   90.00
_cell.angle_beta   90.00
_cell.angle_gamma   90.00
#
_symmetry.space_group_name_H-M   'P 1'
#
loop_
_entity.id
_entity.type
_entity.pdbx_description
1 polymer ?
#
loop_
_entity_poly.entity_id
_entity_poly.type
_entity_poly.pdbx_seq_one_letter_code
_entity_poly.pdbx_strand_id
1 'polypeptide(L)'
;MVPRCQEAVQMLKTLDISVTVDDARFCKPLDTELIKLLAKENEFLITVEEGSIGGFGSHVSQYLSISGLLDGPLKLHFINVHGNMETLTSL
;
A
#
# COMPACT_ATOMS: atom_id res chain seq x y z
N MET A 1 6.58 -2.17 -10.34
CA MET A 1 7.04 -1.21 -9.32
C MET A 1 7.83 -1.82 -8.16
N VAL A 2 7.69 -3.11 -7.81
CA VAL A 2 8.41 -3.71 -6.65
C VAL A 2 9.92 -3.43 -6.58
N PRO A 3 10.74 -3.55 -7.65
CA PRO A 3 12.17 -3.20 -7.55
C PRO A 3 12.43 -1.74 -7.17
N ARG A 4 11.62 -0.79 -7.69
CA ARG A 4 11.71 0.63 -7.32
C ARG A 4 11.28 0.86 -5.86
N CYS A 5 10.27 0.14 -5.40
CA CYS A 5 9.88 0.17 -3.99
C CYS A 5 11.01 -0.37 -3.11
N GLN A 6 11.70 -1.44 -3.51
CA GLN A 6 12.87 -1.97 -2.79
C GLN A 6 14.04 -0.98 -2.76
N GLU A 7 14.30 -0.27 -3.87
CA GLU A 7 15.26 0.84 -3.88
C GLU A 7 14.86 1.95 -2.89
N ALA A 8 13.58 2.32 -2.85
CA ALA A 8 13.06 3.28 -1.89
C ALA A 8 13.21 2.80 -0.44
N VAL A 9 12.96 1.52 -0.16
CA VAL A 9 13.24 0.91 1.15
C VAL A 9 14.71 1.07 1.51
N GLN A 10 15.62 0.82 0.57
CA GLN A 10 17.05 0.95 0.84
C GLN A 10 17.45 2.39 1.16
N MET A 11 16.85 3.38 0.49
CA MET A 11 17.06 4.80 0.81
C MET A 11 16.49 5.17 2.18
N LEU A 12 15.25 4.75 2.48
CA LEU A 12 14.59 5.04 3.75
C LEU A 12 15.30 4.39 4.95
N LYS A 13 15.87 3.20 4.76
CA LYS A 13 16.74 2.56 5.77
C LYS A 13 17.94 3.41 6.16
N THR A 14 18.50 4.22 5.24
CA THR A 14 19.61 5.14 5.59
C THR A 14 19.17 6.29 6.50
N LEU A 15 17.86 6.52 6.61
CA LEU A 15 17.23 7.51 7.47
C LEU A 15 16.62 6.88 8.74
N ASP A 16 16.92 5.62 9.02
CA ASP A 16 16.34 4.83 10.13
C ASP A 16 14.80 4.66 10.02
N ILE A 17 14.27 4.70 8.80
CA ILE A 17 12.86 4.46 8.51
C ILE A 17 12.70 3.03 8.01
N SER A 18 11.98 2.22 8.78
CA SER A 18 11.60 0.86 8.39
C SER A 18 10.37 0.89 7.48
N VAL A 19 10.34 0.01 6.48
CA VAL A 19 9.28 -0.04 5.48
C VAL A 19 9.01 -1.49 5.11
N THR A 20 7.74 -1.88 5.13
CA THR A 20 7.30 -3.16 4.57
C THR A 20 6.81 -2.92 3.14
N VAL A 21 7.24 -3.77 2.21
CA VAL A 21 6.80 -3.75 0.81
C VAL A 21 6.20 -5.10 0.46
N ASP A 22 4.94 -5.08 0.03
CA ASP A 22 4.22 -6.26 -0.43
C ASP A 22 3.78 -6.10 -1.89
N ASP A 23 3.84 -7.20 -2.62
CA ASP A 23 3.57 -7.26 -4.04
C ASP A 23 2.10 -7.65 -4.28
N ALA A 24 1.27 -6.63 -4.48
CA ALA A 24 -0.17 -6.79 -4.64
C ALA A 24 -0.61 -7.37 -6.00
N ARG A 25 0.30 -7.85 -6.87
CA ARG A 25 -0.05 -8.37 -8.21
C ARG A 25 -1.08 -9.50 -8.23
N PHE A 26 -1.26 -10.22 -7.13
CA PHE A 26 -2.23 -11.30 -7.00
C PHE A 26 -3.49 -10.92 -6.20
N CYS A 27 -3.70 -9.63 -5.90
CA CYS A 27 -4.88 -9.12 -5.21
C CYS A 27 -6.15 -9.11 -6.07
N LYS A 28 -6.30 -10.05 -7.00
CA LYS A 28 -7.60 -10.38 -7.62
C LYS A 28 -7.89 -11.87 -7.36
N PRO A 29 -8.79 -12.20 -6.42
CA PRO A 29 -9.52 -11.28 -5.54
C PRO A 29 -8.60 -10.54 -4.54
N LEU A 30 -9.06 -9.39 -4.03
CA LEU A 30 -8.31 -8.54 -3.08
C LEU A 30 -7.91 -9.35 -1.84
N ASP A 31 -6.63 -9.35 -1.47
CA ASP A 31 -6.17 -10.00 -0.24
C ASP A 31 -6.48 -9.12 0.98
N THR A 32 -7.71 -9.23 1.47
CA THR A 32 -8.20 -8.41 2.56
C THR A 32 -7.53 -8.71 3.89
N GLU A 33 -7.08 -9.94 4.12
CA GLU A 33 -6.40 -10.31 5.37
C GLU A 33 -5.01 -9.69 5.44
N LEU A 34 -4.26 -9.70 4.33
CA LEU A 34 -2.99 -8.98 4.22
C LEU A 34 -3.18 -7.48 4.44
N ILE A 35 -4.16 -6.86 3.77
CA ILE A 35 -4.41 -5.42 3.91
C ILE A 35 -4.75 -5.07 5.36
N LYS A 36 -5.59 -5.88 6.01
CA LYS A 36 -5.97 -5.70 7.41
C LYS A 36 -4.78 -5.87 8.37
N LEU A 37 -3.89 -6.82 8.09
CA LEU A 37 -2.65 -7.00 8.85
C LEU A 37 -1.79 -5.74 8.74
N LEU A 38 -1.47 -5.30 7.52
CA LEU A 38 -0.65 -4.12 7.27
C LEU A 38 -1.27 -2.85 7.89
N ALA A 39 -2.59 -2.67 7.75
CA ALA A 39 -3.31 -1.55 8.33
C ALA A 39 -3.30 -1.51 9.86
N LYS A 40 -3.16 -2.66 10.53
CA LYS A 40 -3.10 -2.73 11.99
C LYS A 40 -1.70 -2.57 12.57
N GLU A 41 -0.69 -3.02 11.83
CA GLU A 41 0.70 -3.02 12.29
C GLU A 41 1.45 -1.73 11.98
N ASN A 42 0.89 -0.86 11.12
CA ASN A 42 1.59 0.31 10.60
C ASN A 42 0.72 1.57 10.75
N GLU A 43 1.36 2.72 10.97
CA GLU A 43 0.65 4.02 11.03
C GLU A 43 0.32 4.52 9.62
N PHE A 44 1.15 4.16 8.64
CA PHE A 44 0.96 4.55 7.25
C PHE A 44 0.78 3.34 6.35
N LEU A 45 -0.20 3.42 5.46
CA LEU A 45 -0.37 2.49 4.34
C LEU A 45 -0.36 3.29 3.04
N ILE A 46 0.46 2.87 2.10
CA ILE A 46 0.68 3.52 0.81
C ILE A 46 0.43 2.49 -0.27
N THR A 47 -0.52 2.76 -1.16
CA THR A 47 -0.65 1.97 -2.39
C THR A 47 0.13 2.67 -3.50
N VAL A 48 0.89 1.91 -4.27
CA VAL A 48 1.62 2.38 -5.44
C VAL A 48 1.07 1.65 -6.64
N GLU A 49 0.42 2.34 -7.56
CA GLU A 49 -0.20 1.72 -8.73
C GLU A 49 0.07 2.51 -10.00
N GLU A 50 -0.05 1.84 -11.15
CA GLU A 50 -0.25 2.51 -12.42
C GLU A 50 -1.69 2.27 -12.82
N GLY A 51 -2.52 3.30 -12.73
CA GLY A 51 -3.94 3.13 -13.00
C GLY A 51 -4.69 4.43 -13.08
N SER A 52 -5.98 4.34 -13.37
CA SER A 52 -6.91 5.47 -13.29
C SER A 52 -7.61 5.50 -11.93
N ILE A 53 -8.37 6.56 -11.67
CA ILE A 53 -9.35 6.60 -10.58
C ILE A 53 -10.21 5.32 -10.63
N GLY A 54 -10.42 4.66 -9.49
CA GLY A 54 -11.10 3.38 -9.40
C GLY A 54 -10.19 2.15 -9.50
N GLY A 55 -8.87 2.32 -9.49
CA GLY A 55 -7.88 1.23 -9.48
C GLY A 55 -7.75 0.47 -8.15
N PHE A 56 -6.63 -0.22 -7.99
CA PHE A 56 -6.29 -1.00 -6.79
C PHE A 56 -6.38 -0.17 -5.51
N GLY A 57 -5.85 1.05 -5.50
CA GLY A 57 -5.90 1.94 -4.33
C GLY A 57 -7.33 2.26 -3.91
N SER A 58 -8.26 2.38 -4.87
CA SER A 58 -9.67 2.62 -4.59
C SER A 58 -10.35 1.41 -3.93
N HIS A 59 -10.04 0.19 -4.37
CA HIS A 59 -10.55 -1.03 -3.76
C HIS A 59 -10.00 -1.24 -2.33
N VAL A 60 -8.71 -0.96 -2.10
CA VAL A 60 -8.10 -0.97 -0.76
C VAL A 60 -8.80 0.03 0.16
N SER A 61 -8.97 1.27 -0.31
CA SER A 61 -9.67 2.33 0.43
C SER A 61 -11.10 1.94 0.80
N GLN A 62 -11.85 1.40 -0.16
CA GLN A 62 -13.21 0.95 0.07
C GLN A 62 -13.28 -0.17 1.11
N TYR A 63 -12.38 -1.16 1.04
CA TYR A 63 -12.30 -2.22 2.04
C TYR A 63 -11.99 -1.66 3.44
N LEU A 64 -10.97 -0.80 3.56
CA LEU A 64 -10.57 -0.21 4.84
C LEU A 64 -11.68 0.67 5.45
N SER A 65 -12.43 1.39 4.61
CA SER A 65 -13.59 2.17 5.04
C SER A 65 -14.73 1.28 5.55
N ILE A 66 -15.13 0.26 4.79
CA ILE A 66 -16.23 -0.64 5.19
C ILE A 66 -15.88 -1.45 6.44
N SER A 67 -14.60 -1.77 6.64
CA SER A 67 -14.12 -2.50 7.82
C SER A 67 -13.87 -1.63 9.06
N GLY A 68 -14.07 -0.31 8.97
CA GLY A 68 -13.83 0.65 10.06
C GLY A 68 -12.35 0.88 10.38
N LEU A 69 -11.43 0.39 9.54
CA LEU A 69 -9.99 0.55 9.77
C LEU A 69 -9.50 1.97 9.49
N LEU A 70 -10.28 2.76 8.72
CA LEU A 70 -10.02 4.20 8.53
C LEU A 70 -10.60 5.09 9.63
N ASP A 71 -11.35 4.55 10.59
CA ASP A 71 -11.86 5.34 11.73
C ASP A 71 -10.78 5.60 12.79
N GLY A 72 -9.62 4.96 12.67
CA GLY A 72 -8.48 5.05 13.57
C GLY A 72 -7.36 6.00 13.08
N PRO A 73 -6.14 5.84 13.61
CA PRO A 73 -5.01 6.72 13.28
C PRO A 73 -4.35 6.43 11.93
N LEU A 74 -4.81 5.39 11.22
CA LEU A 74 -4.21 4.93 9.96
C LEU A 74 -4.25 6.03 8.91
N LYS A 75 -3.07 6.35 8.35
CA LYS A 75 -2.93 7.29 7.24
C LYS A 75 -2.79 6.53 5.94
N LEU A 76 -3.79 6.65 5.07
CA LEU A 76 -3.81 6.05 3.74
C LEU A 76 -3.38 7.06 2.67
N HIS A 77 -2.35 6.71 1.88
CA HIS A 77 -1.89 7.51 0.75
C HIS A 77 -1.84 6.69 -0.55
N PHE A 78 -2.06 7.38 -1.67
CA PHE A 78 -2.01 6.78 -3.01
C PHE A 78 -0.89 7.43 -3.81
N ILE A 79 -0.01 6.63 -4.38
CA ILE A 79 1.00 7.06 -5.33
C ILE A 79 0.64 6.45 -6.68
N ASN A 80 0.32 7.31 -7.64
CA ASN A 80 0.07 6.89 -9.01
C ASN A 80 1.30 7.21 -9.86
N VAL A 81 1.87 6.17 -10.47
CA VAL A 81 3.10 6.26 -11.25
C VAL A 81 2.82 5.86 -12.68
N HIS A 82 3.38 6.61 -13.64
CA HIS A 82 3.27 6.28 -15.05
C HIS A 82 4.35 5.23 -15.40
N GLY A 83 3.93 4.00 -15.72
CA GLY A 83 4.73 2.80 -16.08
C GLY A 83 4.39 1.51 -15.28
N ASN A 84 4.29 0.35 -15.96
CA ASN A 84 3.67 -0.93 -15.50
C ASN A 84 3.94 -1.39 -14.04
N MET A 85 2.85 -1.81 -13.32
CA MET A 85 2.74 -2.83 -12.22
C MET A 85 2.53 -2.34 -10.76
N GLU A 86 1.46 -2.78 -10.05
CA GLU A 86 1.01 -2.40 -8.67
C GLU A 86 1.91 -2.90 -7.48
N THR A 87 1.98 -2.15 -6.36
CA THR A 87 2.71 -2.47 -5.09
C THR A 87 1.99 -1.88 -3.85
N LEU A 88 2.07 -2.53 -2.67
CA LEU A 88 1.72 -1.97 -1.35
C LEU A 88 2.98 -1.65 -0.53
N THR A 89 2.96 -0.54 0.20
CA THR A 89 4.06 -0.12 1.08
C THR A 89 3.47 0.35 2.42
N SER A 90 4.09 0.04 3.56
CA SER A 90 3.67 0.55 4.88
C SER A 90 4.88 1.02 5.70
N LEU A 91 4.68 2.08 6.49
CA LEU A 91 5.69 2.69 7.38
C LEU A 91 5.28 2.55 8.85
#